data_AF-B8FQ88-F1
#
_entry.id   AF-B8FQ88-F1
#
_cell.length_a   1.000
_cell.length_b   1.000
_cell.length_c   1.000
_cell.angle_alpha   90.00
_cell.angle_beta   90.00
_cell.angle_gamma   90.00
#
_symmetry.space_group_name_H-M   'P 1'
#
loop_
_entity.id
_entity.type
_entity.pdbx_description
1 polymer ?
#
loop_
_entity_poly.entity_id
_entity_poly.type
_entity_poly.pdbx_seq_one_letter_code
_entity_poly.pdbx_strand_id
1 'polypeptide(L)'
;MNDYNEKGFVLLDVILALFLFTVGFAALYGLSEKALSEADQALRLTEAANHAQNIMETLGAESWRDNIRRGSCIPGGEVEGSEGFFRWRVYSDWDIPDELLRVKVEVSWLEQGSVQRYTLESLYALQ
;
A
#
# COMPACT_ATOMS: atom_id res chain seq x y z
N MET A 1 66.84 10.65 15.47
CA MET A 1 66.01 9.48 15.84
C MET A 1 64.60 9.78 15.35
N ASN A 2 64.09 8.97 14.43
CA ASN A 2 62.97 9.30 13.53
C ASN A 2 61.60 9.32 14.22
N ASP A 3 61.14 10.50 14.61
CA ASP A 3 59.78 10.76 15.14
C ASP A 3 58.69 10.84 14.03
N TYR A 4 59.10 10.79 12.75
CA TYR A 4 58.19 10.84 11.60
C TYR A 4 57.49 9.49 11.31
N ASN A 5 58.08 8.37 11.72
CA ASN A 5 57.57 7.05 11.35
C ASN A 5 56.36 6.63 12.21
N GLU A 6 56.32 7.03 13.49
CA GLU A 6 55.19 6.74 14.39
C GLU A 6 53.98 7.65 14.10
N LYS A 7 54.21 8.95 13.83
CA LYS A 7 53.14 9.91 13.50
C LYS A 7 52.47 9.62 12.16
N GLY A 8 53.23 9.12 11.17
CA GLY A 8 52.68 8.68 9.88
C GLY A 8 51.79 7.44 10.01
N PHE A 9 52.15 6.51 10.90
CA PHE A 9 51.35 5.32 11.19
C PHE A 9 50.04 5.68 11.90
N VAL A 10 50.10 6.60 12.87
CA VAL A 10 48.92 7.11 13.59
C VAL A 10 47.98 7.89 12.66
N LEU A 11 48.51 8.74 11.77
CA LEU A 11 47.69 9.49 10.81
C LEU A 11 46.96 8.56 9.83
N LEU A 12 47.65 7.54 9.32
CA LEU A 12 47.05 6.55 8.42
C LEU A 12 45.93 5.77 9.12
N ASP A 13 46.15 5.39 10.39
CA ASP A 13 45.14 4.68 11.18
C ASP A 13 43.89 5.54 11.43
N VAL A 14 44.07 6.83 11.73
CA VAL A 14 42.96 7.79 11.89
C VAL A 14 42.19 7.99 10.58
N ILE A 15 42.89 8.15 9.44
CA ILE A 15 42.24 8.29 8.13
C ILE A 15 41.49 7.02 7.75
N LEU A 16 42.09 5.84 8.01
CA LEU A 16 41.45 4.56 7.76
C LEU A 16 40.19 4.38 8.63
N ALA A 17 40.26 4.74 9.92
CA ALA A 17 39.12 4.69 10.82
C ALA A 17 37.99 5.63 10.36
N LEU A 18 38.31 6.85 9.94
CA LEU A 18 37.33 7.79 9.39
C LEU A 18 36.72 7.27 8.08
N PHE A 19 37.53 6.68 7.19
CA PHE A 19 37.03 6.08 5.97
C PHE A 19 36.03 4.95 6.27
N LEU A 20 36.40 4.00 7.12
CA LEU A 20 35.51 2.90 7.52
C LEU A 20 34.23 3.41 8.21
N PHE A 21 34.36 4.43 9.06
CA PHE A 21 33.21 5.08 9.70
C PHE A 21 32.26 5.70 8.67
N THR A 22 32.77 6.46 7.71
CA THR A 22 31.93 7.10 6.68
C THR A 22 31.23 6.08 5.79
N VAL A 23 31.90 4.99 5.41
CA VAL A 23 31.29 3.90 4.64
C VAL A 23 30.19 3.23 5.46
N GLY A 24 30.44 2.94 6.74
CA GLY A 24 29.44 2.36 7.64
C GLY A 24 28.22 3.27 7.82
N PHE A 25 28.45 4.57 8.03
CA PHE A 25 27.37 5.55 8.18
C PHE A 25 26.55 5.70 6.90
N ALA A 26 27.19 5.76 5.73
CA ALA A 26 26.50 5.82 4.45
C ALA A 26 25.63 4.58 4.21
N ALA A 27 26.12 3.39 4.56
CA ALA A 27 25.34 2.16 4.47
C ALA A 27 24.11 2.19 5.39
N LEU A 28 24.28 2.61 6.65
CA LEU A 28 23.17 2.74 7.59
C LEU A 28 22.13 3.76 7.12
N TYR A 29 22.58 4.91 6.63
CA TYR A 29 21.70 5.95 6.10
C TYR A 29 20.85 5.43 4.94
N GLY A 30 21.47 4.75 3.96
CA GLY A 30 20.75 4.17 2.83
C GLY A 30 19.76 3.06 3.24
N LEU A 31 20.06 2.29 4.29
CA LEU A 31 19.11 1.31 4.85
C LEU A 31 17.94 2.00 5.56
N SER A 32 18.20 3.08 6.30
CA SER A 32 17.15 3.85 6.98
C SER A 32 16.18 4.50 6.01
N GLU A 33 16.66 5.13 4.93
CA GLU A 33 15.79 5.72 3.90
C GLU A 33 14.90 4.66 3.24
N LYS A 34 15.47 3.50 2.91
CA LYS A 34 14.70 2.40 2.33
C LYS A 34 13.64 1.86 3.29
N ALA A 35 14.02 1.64 4.55
CA ALA A 35 13.09 1.16 5.57
C ALA A 35 11.92 2.12 5.77
N LEU A 36 12.17 3.44 5.75
CA LEU A 36 11.10 4.45 5.81
C LEU A 36 10.19 4.38 4.58
N SER A 37 10.77 4.31 3.37
CA SER A 37 9.97 4.20 2.15
C SER A 37 9.12 2.92 2.09
N GLU A 38 9.65 1.79 2.55
CA GLU A 38 8.90 0.52 2.62
C GLU A 38 7.81 0.57 3.68
N ALA A 39 8.07 1.21 4.83
CA ALA A 39 7.08 1.39 5.88
C ALA A 39 5.90 2.26 5.42
N ASP A 40 6.17 3.37 4.71
CA ASP A 40 5.13 4.22 4.13
C ASP A 40 4.29 3.45 3.10
N GLN A 41 4.93 2.67 2.22
CA GLN A 41 4.22 1.85 1.24
C GLN A 41 3.33 0.79 1.91
N ALA A 42 3.84 0.11 2.95
CA ALA A 42 3.07 -0.86 3.71
C ALA A 42 1.88 -0.23 4.44
N LEU A 43 2.05 1.00 4.96
CA LEU A 43 0.97 1.76 5.57
C LEU A 43 -0.11 2.10 4.53
N ARG A 44 0.27 2.61 3.36
CA ARG A 44 -0.67 2.93 2.27
C ARG A 44 -1.46 1.72 1.79
N LEU A 45 -0.79 0.58 1.64
CA LEU A 45 -1.45 -0.67 1.28
C LEU A 45 -2.47 -1.09 2.33
N THR A 46 -2.13 -0.94 3.62
CA THR A 46 -3.02 -1.26 4.74
C THR A 46 -4.23 -0.33 4.77
N GLU A 47 -4.01 0.98 4.57
CA GLU A 47 -5.10 1.96 4.44
C GLU A 47 -6.04 1.63 3.28
N ALA A 48 -5.49 1.29 2.10
CA ALA A 48 -6.29 0.90 0.93
C ALA A 48 -7.09 -0.38 1.20
N ALA A 49 -6.50 -1.37 1.88
CA ALA A 49 -7.17 -2.60 2.25
C ALA A 49 -8.29 -2.38 3.27
N ASN A 50 -8.08 -1.51 4.26
CA ASN A 50 -9.10 -1.12 5.22
C ASN A 50 -10.24 -0.36 4.54
N HIS A 51 -9.92 0.53 3.59
CA HIS A 51 -10.92 1.26 2.84
C HIS A 51 -11.78 0.33 1.96
N ALA A 52 -11.15 -0.62 1.25
CA ALA A 52 -11.86 -1.64 0.48
C ALA A 52 -12.78 -2.51 1.36
N GLN A 53 -12.29 -2.93 2.54
CA GLN A 53 -13.08 -3.67 3.51
C GLN A 53 -14.26 -2.85 4.03
N ASN A 54 -14.05 -1.59 4.40
CA ASN A 54 -15.12 -0.72 4.89
C ASN A 54 -16.22 -0.49 3.84
N ILE A 55 -15.85 -0.33 2.56
CA ILE A 55 -16.84 -0.27 1.46
C ILE A 55 -17.65 -1.56 1.41
N MET A 56 -16.96 -2.71 1.45
CA MET A 56 -17.59 -4.02 1.40
C MET A 56 -18.53 -4.26 2.60
N GLU A 57 -18.12 -3.86 3.80
CA GLU A 57 -18.93 -3.94 5.02
C GLU A 57 -20.14 -3.02 4.98
N THR A 58 -19.96 -1.79 4.48
CA THR A 58 -21.06 -0.82 4.33
C THR A 58 -22.11 -1.36 3.36
N LEU A 59 -21.68 -1.95 2.24
CA LEU A 59 -22.59 -2.63 1.31
C LEU A 59 -23.24 -3.86 1.97
N GLY A 60 -22.48 -4.67 2.70
CA GLY A 60 -23.01 -5.86 3.39
C GLY A 60 -23.93 -5.58 4.58
N ALA A 61 -23.91 -4.37 5.14
CA ALA A 61 -24.75 -3.96 6.26
C ALA A 61 -26.21 -3.73 5.86
N GLU A 62 -26.46 -3.35 4.60
CA GLU A 62 -27.80 -3.26 4.02
C GLU A 62 -28.14 -4.53 3.22
N SER A 63 -29.43 -4.76 2.95
CA SER A 63 -29.81 -5.83 2.02
C SER A 63 -29.20 -5.54 0.65
N TRP A 64 -28.52 -6.51 0.05
CA TRP A 64 -28.01 -6.41 -1.33
C TRP A 64 -29.11 -6.02 -2.33
N ARG A 65 -30.35 -6.47 -2.15
CA ARG A 65 -31.48 -6.06 -2.99
C ARG A 65 -31.80 -4.56 -2.87
N ASP A 66 -31.54 -3.96 -1.71
CA ASP A 66 -31.75 -2.53 -1.48
C ASP A 66 -30.58 -1.71 -2.03
N ASN A 67 -29.34 -2.20 -1.87
CA ASN A 67 -28.16 -1.61 -2.51
C ASN A 67 -28.30 -1.57 -4.05
N ILE A 68 -28.82 -2.65 -4.64
CA ILE A 68 -29.08 -2.72 -6.08
C ILE A 68 -30.16 -1.71 -6.49
N ARG A 69 -31.26 -1.63 -5.74
CA ARG A 69 -32.35 -0.68 -6.04
C ARG A 69 -31.92 0.79 -5.89
N ARG A 70 -30.99 1.10 -4.98
CA ARG A 70 -30.45 2.45 -4.77
C ARG A 70 -29.34 2.82 -5.74
N GLY A 71 -28.80 1.85 -6.47
CA GLY A 71 -27.66 2.05 -7.38
C GLY A 71 -26.30 2.12 -6.66
N SER A 72 -26.22 1.75 -5.38
CA SER A 72 -24.96 1.64 -4.64
C SER A 72 -24.13 0.44 -5.07
N CYS A 73 -24.76 -0.56 -5.69
CA CYS A 73 -24.14 -1.74 -6.29
C CYS A 73 -24.94 -2.13 -7.52
N ILE A 74 -24.35 -2.17 -8.71
CA ILE A 74 -25.10 -2.38 -9.97
C ILE A 74 -24.56 -3.65 -10.63
N PRO A 75 -25.32 -4.78 -10.63
CA PRO A 75 -24.88 -6.00 -11.29
C PRO A 75 -24.66 -5.78 -12.80
N GLY A 76 -23.50 -6.16 -13.30
CA GLY A 76 -23.03 -5.88 -14.66
C GLY A 76 -22.52 -4.45 -14.87
N GLY A 77 -22.42 -3.64 -13.81
CA GLY A 77 -22.00 -2.25 -13.85
C GLY A 77 -20.85 -1.95 -12.90
N GLU A 78 -20.46 -0.67 -12.87
CA GLU A 78 -19.46 -0.15 -11.95
C GLU A 78 -19.99 1.08 -11.21
N VAL A 79 -19.63 1.19 -9.93
CA VAL A 79 -19.88 2.38 -9.12
C VAL A 79 -18.52 2.92 -8.67
N GLU A 80 -18.25 4.19 -8.97
CA GLU A 80 -16.97 4.81 -8.65
C GLU A 80 -17.12 5.87 -7.55
N GLY A 81 -16.04 6.11 -6.83
CA GLY A 81 -15.91 7.25 -5.94
C GLY A 81 -14.47 7.54 -5.54
N SER A 82 -14.30 8.51 -4.65
CA SER A 82 -12.99 8.92 -4.16
C SER A 82 -13.06 9.34 -2.71
N GLU A 83 -12.07 8.95 -1.94
CA GLU A 83 -11.86 9.42 -0.57
C GLU A 83 -10.40 9.84 -0.39
N GLY A 84 -10.17 11.15 -0.24
CA GLY A 84 -8.83 11.72 -0.15
C GLY A 84 -7.98 11.40 -1.39
N PHE A 85 -6.87 10.68 -1.18
CA PHE A 85 -5.95 10.25 -2.25
C PHE A 85 -6.36 8.94 -2.92
N PHE A 86 -7.33 8.22 -2.35
CA PHE A 86 -7.80 6.95 -2.86
C PHE A 86 -8.97 7.16 -3.82
N ARG A 87 -8.92 6.49 -4.96
CA ARG A 87 -10.05 6.33 -5.88
C ARG A 87 -10.50 4.88 -5.84
N TRP A 88 -11.78 4.66 -5.65
CA TRP A 88 -12.34 3.31 -5.53
C TRP A 88 -13.38 3.04 -6.59
N ARG A 89 -13.55 1.75 -6.91
CA ARG A 89 -14.55 1.24 -7.84
C ARG A 89 -15.14 -0.04 -7.30
N VAL A 90 -16.45 -0.16 -7.35
CA VAL A 90 -17.19 -1.36 -7.03
C VAL A 90 -17.72 -1.94 -8.32
N TYR A 91 -17.24 -3.13 -8.67
CA TYR A 91 -17.76 -3.96 -9.73
C TYR A 91 -18.63 -5.03 -9.10
N SER A 92 -19.82 -5.26 -9.64
CA SER A 92 -20.60 -6.42 -9.26
C SER A 92 -21.15 -7.14 -10.46
N ASP A 93 -21.26 -8.46 -10.34
CA ASP A 93 -21.79 -9.31 -11.41
C ASP A 93 -22.47 -10.54 -10.81
N TRP A 94 -23.44 -11.09 -11.54
CA TRP A 94 -24.12 -12.32 -11.14
C TRP A 94 -23.29 -13.53 -11.55
N ASP A 95 -22.84 -14.29 -10.57
CA ASP A 95 -22.26 -15.61 -10.85
C ASP A 95 -23.37 -16.65 -11.05
N ILE A 96 -24.45 -16.50 -10.27
CA ILE A 96 -25.73 -17.20 -10.46
C ILE A 96 -26.83 -16.12 -10.42
N PRO A 97 -27.65 -15.97 -11.48
CA PRO A 97 -28.69 -14.95 -11.53
C PRO A 97 -29.59 -14.97 -10.29
N ASP A 98 -29.72 -13.81 -9.64
CA ASP A 98 -30.54 -13.57 -8.44
C ASP A 98 -30.21 -14.42 -7.19
N GLU A 99 -29.20 -15.28 -7.24
CA GLU A 99 -28.81 -16.17 -6.13
C GLU A 99 -27.39 -15.90 -5.61
N LEU A 100 -26.42 -15.63 -6.49
CA LEU A 100 -25.02 -15.47 -6.12
C LEU A 100 -24.41 -14.25 -6.79
N LEU A 101 -24.18 -13.21 -5.98
CA LEU A 101 -23.59 -11.95 -6.42
C LEU A 101 -22.09 -11.94 -6.12
N ARG A 102 -21.28 -11.70 -7.15
CA ARG A 102 -19.85 -11.40 -7.01
C ARG A 102 -19.68 -9.90 -6.89
N VAL A 103 -18.94 -9.47 -5.88
CA VAL A 103 -18.64 -8.05 -5.64
C VAL A 103 -17.15 -7.89 -5.50
N LYS A 104 -16.59 -7.00 -6.31
CA LYS A 104 -15.16 -6.68 -6.37
C LYS A 104 -14.98 -5.18 -6.12
N VAL A 105 -14.26 -4.85 -5.07
CA VAL A 105 -13.87 -3.48 -4.73
C VAL A 105 -12.41 -3.29 -5.11
N GLU A 106 -12.15 -2.37 -6.02
CA GLU A 106 -10.81 -1.92 -6.39
C GLU A 106 -10.55 -0.56 -5.77
N VAL A 107 -9.41 -0.40 -5.08
CA VAL A 107 -8.93 0.88 -4.55
C VAL A 107 -7.60 1.19 -5.20
N SER A 108 -7.44 2.42 -5.69
CA SER A 108 -6.27 2.88 -6.43
C SER A 108 -5.75 4.20 -5.86
N TRP A 109 -4.44 4.35 -5.83
CA TRP A 109 -3.76 5.58 -5.38
C TRP A 109 -2.49 5.81 -6.18
N LEU A 110 -2.03 7.07 -6.19
CA LEU A 110 -0.76 7.42 -6.81
C LEU A 110 0.36 7.34 -5.76
N GLU A 111 1.41 6.59 -6.08
CA GLU A 111 2.57 6.42 -5.21
C GLU A 111 3.85 6.46 -6.05
N GLN A 112 4.75 7.40 -5.72
CA GLN A 112 6.02 7.62 -6.43
C GLN A 112 5.87 7.72 -7.97
N GLY A 113 4.76 8.31 -8.43
CA GLY A 113 4.46 8.49 -9.86
C GLY A 113 3.85 7.27 -10.56
N SER A 114 3.65 6.15 -9.85
CA SER A 114 2.94 4.97 -10.36
C SER A 114 1.58 4.82 -9.68
N VAL A 115 0.57 4.40 -10.44
CA VAL A 115 -0.74 4.07 -9.87
C VAL A 115 -0.65 2.66 -9.27
N GLN A 116 -0.81 2.58 -7.96
CA GLN A 116 -0.95 1.32 -7.23
C GLN A 116 -2.43 0.95 -7.12
N ARG A 117 -2.70 -0.34 -7.01
CA ARG A 117 -4.06 -0.88 -6.87
C ARG A 117 -4.10 -1.98 -5.83
N TYR A 118 -5.16 -1.97 -5.04
CA TYR A 118 -5.58 -3.05 -4.17
C TYR A 118 -6.96 -3.52 -4.60
N THR A 119 -7.22 -4.82 -4.50
CA THR A 119 -8.48 -5.42 -4.90
C THR A 119 -8.95 -6.39 -3.84
N LEU A 120 -10.21 -6.25 -3.45
CA LEU A 120 -10.93 -7.17 -2.59
C LEU A 120 -12.12 -7.74 -3.36
N GLU A 121 -12.24 -9.06 -3.40
CA GLU A 121 -13.35 -9.74 -4.07
C GLU A 121 -14.04 -10.69 -3.08
N SER A 122 -15.37 -10.72 -3.13
CA SER A 122 -16.19 -11.59 -2.29
C SER A 122 -17.45 -12.06 -3.04
N LEU A 123 -18.01 -13.17 -2.58
CA LEU A 123 -19.24 -13.77 -3.09
C LEU A 123 -20.32 -13.70 -2.02
N TYR A 124 -21.53 -13.27 -2.41
CA TYR A 124 -22.67 -13.12 -1.52
C TYR A 124 -23.85 -13.94 -2.03
N ALA A 125 -24.27 -14.90 -1.22
CA ALA A 125 -25.51 -15.65 -1.46
C ALA A 125 -26.72 -14.81 -1.02
N LEU A 126 -27.68 -14.64 -1.91
CA LEU A 126 -28.92 -13.93 -1.63
C LEU A 126 -29.99 -14.92 -1.19
N GLN A 127 -30.54 -14.67 -0.01
CA GLN A 127 -31.71 -15.39 0.51
C GLN A 127 -32.98 -14.56 0.27
#